data_AF-A0A1Q7BK44-F1
#
_entry.id   AF-A0A1Q7BK44-F1
#
_cell.length_a   1.000
_cell.length_b   1.000
_cell.length_c   1.000
_cell.angle_alpha   90.00
_cell.angle_beta   90.00
_cell.angle_gamma   90.00
#
_symmetry.space_group_name_H-M   'P 1'
#
loop_
_entity.id
_entity.type
_entity.pdbx_description
1 polymer ?
#
loop_
_entity_poly.entity_id
_entity_poly.type
_entity_poly.pdbx_seq_one_letter_code
_entity_poly.pdbx_strand_id
1 'polypeptide(L)'
;MCGCAIVLAATTALAGEADRIRRDTPYADARKALLADGFLPARTGACRAPGREDICTALPEAQMCAGTGFAECEFAFRRPDGATVRIVTRGEALKDLVVYRVKRGRSGSNGRDRR
;
A
#
# COMPACT_ATOMS: atom_id res chain seq x y z
N MET A 1 23.96 48.06 4.66
CA MET A 1 23.71 46.68 5.14
C MET A 1 22.24 46.37 4.93
N CYS A 2 21.88 45.43 4.06
CA CYS A 2 20.50 44.94 3.94
C CYS A 2 20.57 43.44 3.67
N GLY A 3 20.60 42.66 4.75
CA GLY A 3 20.62 41.20 4.67
C GLY A 3 19.19 40.69 4.53
N CYS A 4 18.83 40.23 3.32
CA CYS A 4 17.59 39.49 3.12
C CYS A 4 17.73 38.11 3.78
N ALA A 5 17.07 37.91 4.91
CA ALA A 5 16.95 36.61 5.54
C ALA A 5 16.02 35.72 4.68
N ILE A 6 16.60 34.71 4.03
CA ILE A 6 15.86 33.68 3.30
C ILE A 6 15.31 32.70 4.34
N VAL A 7 13.99 32.75 4.57
CA VAL A 7 13.31 31.80 5.45
C VAL A 7 13.09 30.49 4.66
N LEU A 8 13.86 29.45 4.95
CA LEU A 8 13.58 28.09 4.48
C LEU A 8 12.33 27.56 5.21
N ALA A 9 11.20 27.50 4.52
CA ALA A 9 10.03 26.77 5.00
C ALA A 9 10.29 25.26 4.87
N ALA A 10 10.55 24.58 5.98
CA ALA A 10 10.60 23.13 6.02
C ALA A 10 9.16 22.58 5.93
N THR A 11 8.76 22.13 4.74
CA THR A 11 7.54 21.34 4.60
C THR A 11 7.75 20.00 5.29
N THR A 12 7.33 19.88 6.55
CA THR A 12 7.14 18.58 7.18
C THR A 12 6.03 17.86 6.42
N ALA A 13 6.40 16.90 5.58
CA ALA A 13 5.44 15.96 5.05
C ALA A 13 4.82 15.23 6.25
N LEU A 14 3.54 15.50 6.53
CA LEU A 14 2.78 14.71 7.48
C LEU A 14 2.85 13.27 7.00
N ALA A 15 3.53 12.42 7.77
CA ALA A 15 3.51 10.98 7.57
C ALA A 15 2.04 10.55 7.62
N GLY A 16 1.56 10.01 6.51
CA GLY A 16 0.16 9.63 6.37
C GLY A 16 -0.17 8.43 7.24
N GLU A 17 -1.46 8.11 7.39
CA GLU A 17 -1.89 6.95 8.17
C GLU A 17 -1.34 5.63 7.59
N ALA A 18 -1.10 5.58 6.27
CA ALA A 18 -0.44 4.49 5.58
C ALA A 18 1.00 4.25 6.06
N ASP A 19 1.70 5.27 6.57
CA ASP A 19 3.05 5.12 7.10
C ASP A 19 3.07 4.40 8.46
N ARG A 20 1.92 4.34 9.15
CA ARG A 20 1.75 3.64 10.44
C ARG A 20 1.45 2.15 10.27
N ILE A 21 1.17 1.68 9.06
CA ILE A 21 0.94 0.26 8.79
C ILE A 21 2.24 -0.52 9.04
N ARG A 22 2.15 -1.51 9.94
CA ARG A 22 3.25 -2.40 10.35
C ARG A 22 2.82 -3.86 10.19
N ARG A 23 3.76 -4.76 10.51
CA ARG A 23 3.44 -6.18 10.65
C ARG A 23 2.39 -6.37 11.75
N ASP A 24 1.54 -7.38 11.59
CA ASP A 24 0.45 -7.78 12.48
C ASP A 24 -0.69 -6.76 12.60
N THR A 25 -0.64 -5.64 11.85
CA THR A 25 -1.81 -4.77 11.67
C THR A 25 -2.93 -5.58 11.01
N PRO A 26 -4.17 -5.57 11.55
CA PRO A 26 -5.31 -6.16 10.87
C PRO A 26 -5.48 -5.57 9.47
N TYR A 27 -5.73 -6.41 8.47
CA TYR A 27 -5.79 -5.95 7.08
C TYR A 27 -6.89 -4.91 6.86
N ALA A 28 -8.04 -5.05 7.54
CA ALA A 28 -9.12 -4.07 7.50
C ALA A 28 -8.66 -2.67 7.92
N ASP A 29 -7.86 -2.58 8.98
CA ASP A 29 -7.31 -1.31 9.48
C ASP A 29 -6.25 -0.76 8.52
N ALA A 30 -5.38 -1.62 7.99
CA ALA A 30 -4.38 -1.24 7.01
C ALA A 30 -5.03 -0.71 5.72
N ARG A 31 -6.10 -1.34 5.26
CA ARG A 31 -6.90 -0.91 4.11
C ARG A 31 -7.51 0.47 4.37
N LYS A 32 -8.14 0.66 5.53
CA LYS A 32 -8.75 1.94 5.92
C LYS A 32 -7.71 3.07 5.93
N ALA A 33 -6.53 2.81 6.51
CA ALA A 33 -5.42 3.76 6.54
C ALA A 33 -4.94 4.16 5.13
N LEU A 34 -4.83 3.20 4.21
CA LEU A 34 -4.46 3.48 2.82
C LEU A 34 -5.51 4.32 2.10
N LEU A 35 -6.79 3.96 2.24
CA LEU A 35 -7.89 4.70 1.61
C LEU A 35 -7.98 6.14 2.15
N ALA A 36 -7.75 6.35 3.46
CA ALA A 36 -7.71 7.68 4.07
C ALA A 36 -6.57 8.55 3.53
N ASP A 37 -5.44 7.95 3.20
CA ASP A 37 -4.28 8.63 2.58
C ASP A 37 -4.42 8.83 1.06
N GLY A 38 -5.58 8.50 0.49
CA GLY A 38 -5.88 8.67 -0.93
C GLY A 38 -5.30 7.58 -1.83
N PHE A 39 -4.84 6.46 -1.27
CA PHE A 39 -4.54 5.28 -2.08
C PHE A 39 -5.83 4.64 -2.57
N LEU A 40 -5.82 4.19 -3.82
CA LEU A 40 -6.92 3.49 -4.45
C LEU A 40 -6.53 2.03 -4.75
N PRO A 41 -7.48 1.08 -4.71
CA PRO A 41 -7.28 -0.28 -5.19
C PRO A 41 -6.72 -0.27 -6.62
N ALA A 42 -5.59 -0.93 -6.82
CA ALA A 42 -4.85 -0.92 -8.08
C ALA A 42 -4.53 -2.34 -8.53
N ARG A 43 -5.58 -3.17 -8.65
CA ARG A 43 -5.41 -4.55 -9.12
C ARG A 43 -4.87 -4.57 -10.55
N THR A 44 -3.81 -5.32 -10.79
CA THR A 44 -3.28 -5.60 -12.13
C THR A 44 -3.64 -7.01 -12.54
N GLY A 45 -4.58 -7.14 -13.48
CA GLY A 45 -5.05 -8.41 -14.03
C GLY A 45 -6.20 -9.06 -13.24
N ALA A 46 -6.48 -10.33 -13.53
CA ALA A 46 -7.47 -11.11 -12.80
C ALA A 46 -6.88 -11.60 -11.46
N CYS A 47 -7.69 -11.56 -10.40
CA CYS A 47 -7.30 -12.07 -9.09
C CYS A 47 -7.22 -13.60 -9.13
N ARG A 48 -6.14 -14.16 -8.56
CA ARG A 48 -5.92 -15.62 -8.50
C ARG A 48 -5.94 -16.10 -7.05
N ALA A 49 -6.99 -16.80 -6.65
CA ALA A 49 -7.14 -17.30 -5.28
C ALA A 49 -7.78 -18.69 -5.28
N PRO A 50 -7.01 -19.76 -5.58
CA PRO A 50 -7.56 -21.11 -5.62
C PRO A 50 -8.13 -21.50 -4.25
N GLY A 51 -9.45 -21.77 -4.21
CA GLY A 51 -10.17 -22.14 -2.99
C GLY A 51 -10.45 -20.97 -2.03
N ARG A 52 -10.23 -19.73 -2.48
CA ARG A 52 -10.40 -18.48 -1.71
C ARG A 52 -10.95 -17.35 -2.59
N GLU A 53 -11.85 -17.71 -3.50
CA GLU A 53 -12.45 -16.82 -4.49
C GLU A 53 -13.32 -15.73 -3.83
N ASP A 54 -13.78 -15.96 -2.60
CA ASP A 54 -14.49 -15.00 -1.76
C ASP A 54 -13.65 -13.74 -1.52
N ILE A 55 -12.34 -13.87 -1.29
CA ILE A 55 -11.42 -12.75 -1.10
C ILE A 55 -11.31 -11.92 -2.38
N CYS A 56 -11.16 -12.59 -3.53
CA CYS A 56 -11.11 -11.91 -4.83
C CYS A 56 -12.41 -11.16 -5.16
N THR A 57 -13.55 -11.66 -4.69
CA THR A 57 -14.88 -11.07 -4.89
C THR A 57 -15.11 -9.88 -3.96
N ALA A 58 -14.68 -9.98 -2.70
CA ALA A 58 -14.90 -8.94 -1.70
C ALA A 58 -13.89 -7.78 -1.77
N LEU A 59 -12.64 -8.05 -2.19
CA LEU A 59 -11.54 -7.08 -2.15
C LEU A 59 -11.02 -6.76 -3.56
N PRO A 60 -11.42 -5.63 -4.17
CA PRO A 60 -11.01 -5.26 -5.52
C PRO A 60 -9.50 -5.05 -5.68
N GLU A 61 -8.77 -4.80 -4.60
CA GLU A 61 -7.30 -4.67 -4.57
C GLU A 61 -6.55 -6.02 -4.55
N ALA A 62 -7.24 -7.15 -4.37
CA ALA A 62 -6.63 -8.46 -4.27
C ALA A 62 -5.97 -8.87 -5.59
N GLN A 63 -4.69 -9.24 -5.54
CA GLN A 63 -3.89 -9.67 -6.69
C GLN A 63 -3.83 -11.18 -6.80
N MET A 64 -3.37 -11.81 -5.73
CA MET A 64 -3.29 -13.26 -5.62
C MET A 64 -3.40 -13.66 -4.16
N CYS A 65 -3.94 -14.83 -3.92
CA CYS A 65 -3.95 -15.48 -2.61
C CYS A 65 -3.46 -16.91 -2.75
N ALA A 66 -2.60 -17.34 -1.84
CA ALA A 66 -2.29 -18.75 -1.66
C ALA A 66 -3.45 -19.46 -0.94
N GLY A 67 -3.77 -20.67 -1.40
CA GLY A 67 -4.84 -21.50 -0.84
C GLY A 67 -4.45 -22.27 0.43
N THR A 68 -3.16 -22.57 0.63
CA THR A 68 -2.67 -23.37 1.78
C THR A 68 -1.38 -22.79 2.38
N GLY A 69 -1.01 -23.23 3.58
CA GLY A 69 0.19 -22.79 4.30
C GLY A 69 -0.02 -21.46 5.03
N PHE A 70 0.85 -20.47 4.81
CA PHE A 70 0.66 -19.12 5.38
C PHE A 70 -0.55 -18.38 4.80
N ALA A 71 -1.21 -18.95 3.78
CA ALA A 71 -2.39 -18.42 3.13
C ALA A 71 -2.20 -16.95 2.73
N GLU A 72 -1.03 -16.64 2.18
CA GLU A 72 -0.64 -15.26 1.90
C GLU A 72 -1.52 -14.65 0.81
N CYS A 73 -2.04 -13.46 1.05
CA CYS A 73 -2.70 -12.65 0.02
C CYS A 73 -1.89 -11.39 -0.26
N GLU A 74 -1.73 -11.07 -1.54
CA GLU A 74 -1.15 -9.83 -2.00
C GLU A 74 -2.23 -8.85 -2.43
N PHE A 75 -2.13 -7.61 -1.95
CA PHE A 75 -3.03 -6.51 -2.25
C PHE A 75 -2.25 -5.33 -2.80
N ALA A 76 -2.75 -4.74 -3.89
CA ALA A 76 -2.09 -3.64 -4.59
C ALA A 76 -2.88 -2.34 -4.50
N PHE A 77 -2.18 -1.27 -4.16
CA PHE A 77 -2.71 0.07 -4.02
C PHE A 77 -1.85 1.08 -4.75
N ARG A 78 -2.48 2.13 -5.28
CA ARG A 78 -1.80 3.23 -5.98
C ARG A 78 -2.44 4.56 -5.62
N ARG A 79 -1.62 5.58 -5.42
CA ARG A 79 -2.06 6.97 -5.33
C ARG A 79 -1.97 7.69 -6.66
N PRO A 80 -2.77 8.73 -6.90
CA PRO A 80 -2.71 9.55 -8.11
C PRO A 80 -1.33 10.19 -8.36
N ASP A 81 -0.56 10.46 -7.31
CA ASP A 81 0.83 10.96 -7.39
C ASP A 81 1.83 9.90 -7.91
N GLY A 82 1.37 8.66 -8.12
CA GLY A 82 2.11 7.52 -8.61
C GLY A 82 2.78 6.68 -7.50
N ALA A 83 2.62 7.03 -6.23
CA ALA A 83 3.08 6.18 -5.13
C ALA A 83 2.31 4.85 -5.16
N THR A 84 3.01 3.75 -4.91
CA THR A 84 2.43 2.41 -4.91
C THR A 84 2.67 1.74 -3.56
N VAL A 85 1.69 0.98 -3.09
CA VAL A 85 1.81 0.16 -1.88
C VAL A 85 1.33 -1.24 -2.20
N ARG A 86 2.13 -2.24 -1.85
CA ARG A 86 1.76 -3.65 -1.89
C ARG A 86 1.77 -4.18 -0.47
N ILE A 87 0.63 -4.71 -0.03
CA ILE A 87 0.51 -5.40 1.25
C ILE A 87 0.50 -6.90 0.97
N VAL A 88 1.39 -7.62 1.64
CA VAL A 88 1.30 -9.07 1.77
C VAL A 88 0.75 -9.37 3.15
N THR A 89 -0.31 -10.15 3.19
CA THR A 89 -0.97 -10.61 4.43
C THR A 89 -0.70 -12.09 4.66
N ARG A 90 -1.08 -12.58 5.83
CA ARG A 90 -1.23 -14.00 6.17
C ARG A 90 -2.58 -14.20 6.86
N GLY A 91 -3.10 -15.43 6.85
CA GLY A 91 -4.39 -15.80 7.45
C GLY A 91 -5.33 -16.43 6.43
N GLU A 92 -6.14 -17.39 6.86
CA GLU A 92 -6.95 -18.24 5.97
C GLU A 92 -8.32 -17.64 5.63
N ALA A 93 -8.96 -16.96 6.58
CA ALA A 93 -10.24 -16.30 6.34
C ALA A 93 -10.07 -14.78 6.21
N LEU A 94 -11.04 -14.14 5.55
CA LEU A 94 -11.05 -12.70 5.27
C LEU A 94 -10.90 -11.84 6.55
N LYS A 95 -11.52 -12.28 7.65
CA LYS A 95 -11.45 -11.62 8.97
C LYS A 95 -10.11 -11.80 9.68
N ASP A 96 -9.34 -12.84 9.33
CA ASP A 96 -8.10 -13.22 10.00
C ASP A 96 -6.86 -12.71 9.24
N LEU A 97 -7.07 -11.95 8.16
CA LEU A 97 -5.99 -11.37 7.37
C LEU A 97 -5.23 -10.33 8.19
N VAL A 98 -3.94 -10.58 8.42
CA VAL A 98 -3.03 -9.67 9.09
C VAL A 98 -1.85 -9.33 8.20
N VAL A 99 -1.36 -8.09 8.27
CA VAL A 99 -0.23 -7.63 7.49
C VAL A 99 1.03 -8.41 7.86
N TYR A 100 1.64 -9.08 6.90
CA TYR A 100 2.92 -9.76 7.07
C TYR A 100 4.09 -8.89 6.59
N ARG A 101 3.89 -8.18 5.47
CA ARG A 101 4.88 -7.30 4.85
C ARG A 101 4.20 -6.17 4.09
N VAL A 102 4.79 -4.97 4.16
CA VAL A 102 4.39 -3.82 3.35
C VAL A 102 5.56 -3.44 2.44
N LYS A 103 5.32 -3.35 1.14
CA LYS A 103 6.28 -2.82 0.15
C LYS A 103 5.75 -1.48 -0.35
N ARG A 104 6.52 -0.40 -0.17
CA ARG A 104 6.17 0.95 -0.64
C ARG A 104 7.08 1.31 -1.81
N GLY A 105 6.50 1.75 -2.93
CA GLY A 105 7.21 2.29 -4.08
C GLY A 105 6.87 3.77 -4.23
N ARG A 106 7.87 4.60 -4.52
CA ARG A 106 7.68 6.04 -4.76
C ARG A 106 7.64 6.32 -6.26
N SER A 107 6.75 7.23 -6.67
CA SER A 107 6.80 7.81 -8.00
C SER A 107 8.02 8.72 -8.09
N GLY A 108 9.04 8.33 -8.87
CA GLY A 108 10.05 9.26 -9.38
C GLY A 108 11.49 9.09 -8.88
N SER A 109 12.31 8.47 -9.73
CA SER A 109 13.65 8.95 -10.12
C SER A 109 13.87 8.61 -11.60
N ASN A 110 13.14 9.27 -12.51
CA ASN A 110 13.57 9.34 -13.91
C ASN A 110 13.56 10.81 -14.35
N GLY A 111 14.51 11.55 -13.77
CA GLY A 111 14.80 12.93 -14.09
C GLY A 111 16.28 13.05 -14.44
N ARG A 112 16.55 13.12 -15.75
CA ARG A 112 17.62 13.91 -16.41
C ARG A 112 18.91 14.10 -15.62
N ASP A 113 19.90 13.26 -15.91
CA ASP A 113 21.30 13.71 -15.88
C ASP A 113 22.09 12.94 -16.96
N ARG A 114 22.06 13.47 -18.19
CA ARG A 114 23.06 13.20 -19.22
C ARG A 114 23.32 14.54 -19.91
N ARG A 115 24.24 15.29 -19.30
CA ARG A 115 24.94 16.40 -19.94
C ARG A 115 26.01 15.86 -20.87
#